data_AF-A0A7Y1Y3Q6-F1
#
_entry.id   AF-A0A7Y1Y3Q6-F1
#
_cell.length_a   1.000
_cell.length_b   1.000
_cell.length_c   1.000
_cell.angle_alpha   90.00
_cell.angle_beta   90.00
_cell.angle_gamma   90.00
#
_symmetry.space_group_name_H-M   'P 1'
#
loop_
_entity.id
_entity.type
_entity.pdbx_description
1 polymer ?
#
loop_
_entity_poly.entity_id
_entity_poly.type
_entity_poly.pdbx_seq_one_letter_code
_entity_poly.pdbx_strand_id
1 'polypeptide(L)'
;MSTANGKRPFAILAALALGVLAGSTSAQSAGASTNYLEKWQAIGPNVRMMSHQDGSRTQFRRSPDERTLTKRTRGPNGVVKMVAVYRMDKNGNPRGCQIFDGRNNLLFKVSYGYHRVHGQLVAEDMFDARVKRIDPSTGKETPVRRMYYTYDAQGNQSKPIVIVPVKGRTAEAVFGGRSTFPHDNPFKTQSVNPRAKPVGE
;
A
#
# COMPACT_ATOMS: atom_id res chain seq x y z
N MET A 1 -19.06 51.99 11.60
CA MET A 1 -19.52 51.44 10.30
C MET A 1 -18.32 50.85 9.57
N SER A 2 -18.52 49.65 9.01
CA SER A 2 -17.65 48.91 8.08
C SER A 2 -16.31 48.34 8.60
N THR A 3 -16.28 47.02 8.78
CA THR A 3 -15.27 46.13 8.17
C THR A 3 -15.73 44.68 8.34
N ALA A 4 -16.44 44.15 7.34
CA ALA A 4 -16.73 42.72 7.23
C ALA A 4 -15.75 42.12 6.23
N ASN A 5 -14.70 41.46 6.74
CA ASN A 5 -13.77 40.72 5.89
C ASN A 5 -14.13 39.23 5.96
N GLY A 6 -14.91 38.77 4.98
CA GLY A 6 -15.36 37.40 4.85
C GLY A 6 -14.22 36.46 4.45
N LYS A 7 -13.75 35.63 5.39
CA LYS A 7 -12.91 34.48 5.08
C LYS A 7 -13.79 33.33 4.59
N ARG A 8 -13.74 33.05 3.29
CA ARG A 8 -14.27 31.82 2.69
C ARG A 8 -13.37 30.63 3.09
N PRO A 9 -13.91 29.50 3.57
CA PRO A 9 -13.10 28.30 3.76
C PRO A 9 -12.81 27.65 2.40
N PHE A 10 -11.52 27.57 2.03
CA PHE A 10 -11.07 26.72 0.93
C PHE A 10 -11.19 25.25 1.36
N ALA A 11 -12.26 24.60 0.91
CA ALA A 11 -12.39 23.15 0.93
C ALA A 11 -11.54 22.57 -0.22
N ILE A 12 -10.36 22.01 0.10
CA ILE A 12 -9.63 21.16 -0.84
C ILE A 12 -10.06 19.72 -0.57
N LEU A 13 -11.06 19.28 -1.35
CA LEU A 13 -11.49 17.90 -1.45
C LEU A 13 -10.44 17.13 -2.29
N ALA A 14 -9.51 16.43 -1.65
CA ALA A 14 -8.68 15.45 -2.34
C ALA A 14 -9.39 14.09 -2.29
N ALA A 15 -10.34 13.87 -3.20
CA ALA A 15 -10.92 12.56 -3.43
C ALA A 15 -9.89 11.70 -4.18
N LEU A 16 -9.20 10.80 -3.47
CA LEU A 16 -8.46 9.70 -4.10
C LEU A 16 -9.47 8.63 -4.51
N ALA A 17 -10.16 8.86 -5.63
CA ALA A 17 -11.03 7.86 -6.23
C ALA A 17 -10.15 6.82 -6.95
N LEU A 18 -10.03 5.62 -6.38
CA LEU A 18 -9.78 4.43 -7.20
C LEU A 18 -11.07 4.20 -8.00
N GLY A 19 -11.01 4.47 -9.30
CA GLY A 19 -12.15 4.34 -10.21
C GLY A 19 -12.67 2.90 -10.24
N VAL A 20 -13.95 2.75 -9.93
CA VAL A 20 -14.82 1.69 -10.43
C VAL A 20 -15.56 2.29 -11.63
N LEU A 21 -15.51 1.62 -12.78
CA LEU A 21 -16.38 1.92 -13.93
C LEU A 21 -17.20 0.67 -14.22
N ALA A 22 -18.53 0.84 -14.18
CA ALA A 22 -19.51 -0.16 -14.61
C ALA A 22 -20.39 0.45 -15.72
N GLY A 23 -20.41 -0.25 -16.87
CA GLY A 23 -21.41 -0.21 -17.97
C GLY A 23 -21.45 1.05 -18.86
N SER A 24 -21.64 0.99 -20.18
CA SER A 24 -21.90 -0.12 -21.10
C SER A 24 -21.94 0.42 -22.54
N THR A 25 -21.17 -0.16 -23.46
CA THR A 25 -21.57 -0.35 -24.87
C THR A 25 -20.94 -1.63 -25.39
N SER A 26 -21.78 -2.48 -25.95
CA SER A 26 -21.50 -3.81 -26.47
C SER A 26 -20.73 -3.75 -27.79
N ALA A 27 -19.56 -4.38 -27.83
CA ALA A 27 -18.99 -4.97 -29.04
C ALA A 27 -18.41 -6.33 -28.66
N GLN A 28 -19.09 -7.39 -29.09
CA GLN A 28 -18.58 -8.75 -29.01
C GLN A 28 -17.35 -8.86 -29.90
N SER A 29 -16.22 -9.31 -29.34
CA SER A 29 -15.17 -9.93 -30.13
C SER A 29 -14.59 -11.14 -29.39
N ALA A 30 -14.56 -12.23 -30.15
CA ALA A 30 -14.03 -13.57 -29.96
C ALA A 30 -13.17 -13.87 -28.71
N GLY A 31 -13.52 -14.98 -28.05
CA GLY A 31 -12.85 -15.51 -26.87
C GLY A 31 -11.35 -15.72 -27.02
N ALA A 32 -10.59 -15.06 -26.14
CA ALA A 32 -9.27 -15.48 -25.72
C ALA A 32 -9.40 -16.07 -24.31
N SER A 33 -8.93 -17.30 -24.12
CA SER A 33 -8.93 -17.98 -22.82
C SER A 33 -8.30 -17.10 -21.74
N THR A 34 -9.09 -16.81 -20.71
CA THR A 34 -8.75 -16.03 -19.53
C THR A 34 -7.85 -16.82 -18.58
N ASN A 35 -6.53 -16.75 -18.77
CA ASN A 35 -5.55 -17.28 -17.81
C ASN A 35 -4.34 -16.34 -17.65
N TYR A 36 -4.60 -15.04 -17.49
CA TYR A 36 -3.54 -14.13 -17.05
C TYR A 36 -3.31 -14.32 -15.55
N LEU A 37 -2.34 -15.17 -15.22
CA LEU A 37 -1.77 -15.26 -13.88
C LEU A 37 -0.77 -14.12 -13.71
N GLU A 38 -0.96 -13.26 -12.70
CA GLU A 38 0.06 -12.30 -12.27
C GLU A 38 1.30 -13.09 -11.83
N LYS A 39 2.26 -13.26 -12.75
CA LYS A 39 3.50 -14.01 -12.49
C LYS A 39 4.64 -13.05 -12.21
N TRP A 40 5.38 -13.34 -11.15
CA TRP A 40 6.63 -12.68 -10.85
C TRP A 40 7.68 -13.06 -11.89
N GLN A 41 8.34 -12.05 -12.47
CA GLN A 41 9.52 -12.23 -13.28
C GLN A 41 10.76 -11.77 -12.50
N ALA A 42 11.72 -12.66 -12.32
CA ALA A 42 13.02 -12.31 -11.77
C ALA A 42 13.90 -11.69 -12.86
N ILE A 43 14.35 -10.45 -12.65
CA ILE A 43 15.26 -9.75 -13.56
C ILE A 43 16.59 -9.58 -12.81
N GLY A 44 17.35 -10.67 -12.73
CA GLY A 44 18.57 -10.74 -11.93
C GLY A 44 18.32 -10.86 -10.42
N PRO A 45 19.39 -10.70 -9.61
CA PRO A 45 19.34 -11.07 -8.18
C PRO A 45 18.44 -10.15 -7.36
N ASN A 46 18.38 -8.86 -7.70
CA ASN A 46 17.79 -7.82 -6.86
C ASN A 46 16.57 -7.13 -7.47
N VAL A 47 16.03 -7.64 -8.58
CA VAL A 47 14.84 -7.05 -9.22
C VAL A 47 13.78 -8.13 -9.46
N ARG A 48 12.54 -7.78 -9.12
CA ARG A 48 11.34 -8.56 -9.41
C ARG A 48 10.36 -7.65 -10.15
N MET A 49 9.73 -8.17 -11.18
CA MET A 49 8.73 -7.44 -11.96
C MET A 49 7.43 -8.22 -11.95
N MET A 50 6.32 -7.49 -11.85
CA MET A 50 4.97 -8.00 -11.98
C MET A 50 4.30 -7.18 -13.07
N SER A 51 3.70 -7.88 -14.03
CA SER A 51 2.81 -7.27 -15.00
C SER A 51 1.37 -7.54 -14.58
N HIS A 52 0.49 -6.60 -14.87
CA HIS A 52 -0.93 -6.68 -14.54
C HIS A 52 -1.77 -6.76 -15.82
N GLN A 53 -3.00 -7.27 -15.71
CA GLN A 53 -3.92 -7.44 -16.85
C GLN A 53 -4.26 -6.12 -17.55
N ASP A 54 -4.32 -5.03 -16.78
CA ASP A 54 -4.59 -3.69 -17.30
C ASP A 54 -3.40 -3.09 -18.09
N GLY A 55 -2.30 -3.83 -18.24
CA GLY A 55 -1.08 -3.40 -18.90
C GLY A 55 -0.12 -2.62 -17.99
N SER A 56 -0.52 -2.29 -16.77
CA SER A 56 0.37 -1.67 -15.79
C SER A 56 1.45 -2.65 -15.31
N ARG A 57 2.54 -2.10 -14.76
CA ARG A 57 3.67 -2.90 -14.27
C ARG A 57 4.14 -2.41 -12.91
N THR A 58 4.46 -3.35 -12.03
CA THR A 58 5.09 -3.08 -10.74
C THR A 58 6.48 -3.69 -10.70
N GLN A 59 7.49 -2.85 -10.45
CA GLN A 59 8.87 -3.27 -10.25
C GLN A 59 9.24 -3.17 -8.78
N PHE A 60 9.85 -4.22 -8.24
CA PHE A 60 10.48 -4.23 -6.94
C PHE A 60 11.99 -4.33 -7.14
N ARG A 61 12.75 -3.41 -6.54
CA ARG A 61 14.21 -3.42 -6.55
C ARG A 61 14.71 -3.39 -5.12
N ARG A 62 15.49 -4.40 -4.74
CA ARG A 62 16.18 -4.47 -3.45
C ARG A 62 17.57 -3.87 -3.58
N SER A 63 18.06 -3.18 -2.56
CA SER A 63 19.46 -2.75 -2.50
C SER A 63 20.38 -3.96 -2.26
N PRO A 64 21.66 -3.90 -2.68
CA PRO A 64 22.60 -5.00 -2.44
C PRO A 64 22.80 -5.33 -0.95
N ASP A 65 22.68 -4.33 -0.07
CA ASP A 65 22.76 -4.49 1.39
C ASP A 65 21.43 -4.97 2.03
N GLU A 66 20.41 -5.20 1.21
CA GLU A 66 19.06 -5.64 1.59
C GLU A 66 18.28 -4.68 2.52
N ARG A 67 18.83 -3.51 2.85
CA ARG A 67 18.22 -2.54 3.77
C ARG A 67 17.16 -1.65 3.14
N THR A 68 17.05 -1.65 1.82
CA THR A 68 16.08 -0.85 1.08
C THR A 68 15.36 -1.70 0.04
N LEU A 69 14.04 -1.59 0.03
CA LEU A 69 13.19 -2.13 -1.03
C LEU A 69 12.49 -0.96 -1.72
N THR A 70 12.54 -0.88 -3.04
CA THR A 70 11.84 0.14 -3.82
C THR A 70 10.79 -0.53 -4.68
N LYS A 71 9.53 -0.19 -4.45
CA LYS A 71 8.40 -0.55 -5.30
C LYS A 71 8.09 0.62 -6.23
N ARG A 72 8.06 0.39 -7.54
CA ARG A 72 7.73 1.38 -8.55
C ARG A 72 6.57 0.86 -9.39
N THR A 73 5.46 1.57 -9.40
CA THR A 73 4.29 1.25 -10.21
C THR A 73 4.25 2.16 -11.43
N ARG A 74 4.15 1.57 -12.61
CA ARG A 74 4.00 2.24 -13.91
C ARG A 74 2.62 1.94 -14.46
N GLY A 75 1.98 2.96 -15.04
CA GLY A 75 0.74 2.78 -15.78
C GLY A 75 0.95 1.99 -17.08
N PRO A 76 -0.15 1.68 -17.79
CA PRO A 76 -0.09 0.96 -19.07
C PRO A 76 0.71 1.73 -20.15
N ASN A 77 0.72 3.06 -20.05
CA ASN A 77 1.53 3.95 -20.89
C ASN A 77 3.01 4.04 -20.47
N GLY A 78 3.47 3.23 -19.52
CA GLY A 78 4.87 3.21 -19.02
C GLY A 78 5.24 4.34 -18.05
N VAL A 79 4.38 5.35 -17.88
CA VAL A 79 4.59 6.48 -16.98
C VAL A 79 4.54 6.01 -15.53
N VAL A 80 5.50 6.45 -14.71
CA VAL A 80 5.52 6.15 -13.27
C VAL A 80 4.35 6.83 -12.61
N LYS A 81 3.52 6.07 -11.90
CA LYS A 81 2.40 6.60 -11.10
C LYS A 81 2.78 6.78 -9.63
N MET A 82 3.59 5.86 -9.10
CA MET A 82 3.93 5.84 -7.68
C MET A 82 5.27 5.16 -7.46
N VAL A 83 6.01 5.65 -6.46
CA VAL A 83 7.21 5.01 -5.93
C VAL A 83 7.07 4.89 -4.41
N ALA A 84 7.24 3.68 -3.88
CA ALA A 84 7.32 3.44 -2.44
C ALA A 84 8.72 2.92 -2.09
N VAL A 85 9.39 3.57 -1.15
CA VAL A 85 10.73 3.22 -0.69
C VAL A 85 10.64 2.75 0.76
N TYR A 86 10.85 1.46 0.98
CA TYR A 86 10.82 0.82 2.30
C TYR A 86 12.23 0.73 2.85
N ARG A 87 12.38 1.06 4.13
CA ARG A 87 13.56 0.75 4.94
C ARG A 87 13.31 -0.53 5.69
N MET A 88 14.21 -1.50 5.51
CA MET A 88 14.08 -2.84 6.06
C MET A 88 14.98 -2.98 7.30
N ASP A 89 14.55 -3.79 8.27
CA ASP A 89 15.44 -4.29 9.31
C ASP A 89 16.30 -5.46 8.80
N LYS A 90 17.19 -5.96 9.68
CA LYS A 90 18.07 -7.11 9.39
C LYS A 90 17.33 -8.40 9.04
N ASN A 91 16.04 -8.51 9.36
CA ASN A 91 15.20 -9.68 9.10
C ASN A 91 14.35 -9.50 7.82
N GLY A 92 14.60 -8.43 7.06
CA GLY A 92 13.86 -8.10 5.85
C GLY A 92 12.41 -7.69 6.15
N ASN A 93 12.13 -7.12 7.32
CA ASN A 93 10.83 -6.56 7.66
C ASN A 93 10.85 -5.03 7.47
N PRO A 94 9.85 -4.41 6.83
CA PRO A 94 9.81 -2.96 6.67
C PRO A 94 9.65 -2.29 8.04
N ARG A 95 10.44 -1.25 8.33
CA ARG A 95 10.33 -0.42 9.55
C ARG A 95 9.77 0.96 9.25
N GLY A 96 10.02 1.45 8.04
CA GLY A 96 9.48 2.70 7.55
C GLY A 96 9.31 2.66 6.04
N CYS A 97 8.41 3.49 5.51
CA CYS A 97 8.21 3.66 4.09
C CYS A 97 7.99 5.14 3.75
N GLN A 98 8.52 5.57 2.61
CA GLN A 98 8.21 6.85 1.99
C GLN A 98 7.50 6.61 0.66
N ILE A 99 6.36 7.25 0.46
CA ILE A 99 5.53 7.09 -0.74
C ILE A 99 5.54 8.40 -1.53
N PHE A 100 5.93 8.31 -2.79
CA PHE A 100 6.06 9.41 -3.73
C PHE A 100 5.08 9.25 -4.89
N ASP A 101 4.64 10.37 -5.46
CA ASP A 101 3.91 10.38 -6.72
C ASP A 101 4.86 10.11 -7.92
N GLY A 102 4.27 10.07 -9.12
CA GLY A 102 5.02 9.89 -10.37
C GLY A 102 6.00 11.02 -10.72
N ARG A 103 5.89 12.18 -10.05
CA ARG A 103 6.74 13.37 -10.20
C ARG A 103 7.76 13.49 -9.05
N ASN A 104 7.88 12.46 -8.22
CA ASN A 104 8.79 12.38 -7.08
C ASN A 104 8.47 13.35 -5.92
N ASN A 105 7.22 13.82 -5.80
CA ASN A 105 6.77 14.53 -4.62
C ASN A 105 6.43 13.53 -3.50
N LEU A 106 6.96 13.77 -2.29
CA LEU A 106 6.66 12.94 -1.13
C LEU A 106 5.21 13.17 -0.67
N LEU A 107 4.40 12.11 -0.69
CA LEU A 107 2.99 12.15 -0.30
C LEU A 107 2.78 11.66 1.12
N PHE A 108 3.37 10.51 1.47
CA PHE A 108 3.13 9.85 2.74
C PHE A 108 4.40 9.26 3.33
N LYS A 109 4.41 9.14 4.66
CA LYS A 109 5.35 8.33 5.42
C LYS A 109 4.57 7.24 6.14
N VAL A 110 5.12 6.04 6.23
CA VAL A 110 4.50 4.93 6.95
C VAL A 110 5.48 4.36 7.95
N SER A 111 5.04 4.06 9.16
CA SER A 111 5.78 3.26 10.14
C SER A 111 5.10 1.91 10.33
N TYR A 112 5.91 0.91 10.67
CA TYR A 112 5.47 -0.48 10.82
C TYR A 112 5.80 -0.98 12.22
N GLY A 113 4.77 -1.41 12.94
CA GLY A 113 4.86 -1.96 14.29
C GLY A 113 4.82 -3.48 14.27
N TYR A 114 5.68 -4.12 15.07
CA TYR A 114 5.78 -5.57 15.15
C TYR A 114 5.57 -6.06 16.58
N HIS A 115 4.97 -7.24 16.72
CA HIS A 115 4.87 -7.92 18.00
C HIS A 115 6.28 -8.25 18.52
N ARG A 116 6.57 -7.89 19.78
CA ARG A 116 7.92 -7.99 20.35
C ARG A 116 8.46 -9.42 20.39
N VAL A 117 7.58 -10.40 20.69
CA VAL A 117 7.95 -11.81 20.83
C VAL A 117 7.91 -12.54 19.49
N HIS A 118 6.73 -12.60 18.87
CA HIS A 118 6.52 -13.35 17.62
C HIS A 118 7.04 -12.67 16.34
N GLY A 119 7.42 -11.39 16.38
CA GLY A 119 7.95 -10.68 15.20
C GLY A 119 6.93 -10.45 14.07
N GLN A 120 5.65 -10.70 14.32
CA GLN A 120 4.55 -10.49 13.37
C GLN A 120 4.23 -9.00 13.20
N LEU A 121 3.85 -8.57 12.00
CA LEU A 121 3.41 -7.20 11.74
C LEU A 121 2.06 -6.97 12.45
N VAL A 122 1.96 -6.00 13.35
CA VAL A 122 0.72 -5.72 14.11
C VAL A 122 0.10 -4.38 13.77
N ALA A 123 0.87 -3.44 13.23
CA ALA A 123 0.36 -2.12 12.88
C ALA A 123 1.09 -1.47 11.70
N GLU A 124 0.34 -0.70 10.91
CA GLU A 124 0.85 0.31 9.98
C GLU A 124 0.24 1.66 10.34
N ASP A 125 1.10 2.65 10.59
CA ASP A 125 0.69 4.04 10.80
C ASP A 125 1.16 4.88 9.61
N MET A 126 0.21 5.43 8.85
CA MET A 126 0.49 6.31 7.71
C MET A 126 0.26 7.77 8.08
N PHE A 127 1.21 8.62 7.73
CA PHE A 127 1.21 10.06 7.97
C PHE A 127 1.25 10.82 6.64
N ASP A 128 0.49 11.90 6.52
CA ASP A 128 0.57 12.79 5.35
C ASP A 128 1.84 13.65 5.46
N ALA A 129 2.74 13.48 4.50
CA ALA A 129 4.04 14.16 4.52
C ALA A 129 3.95 15.64 4.15
N ARG A 130 2.85 16.07 3.52
CA ARG A 130 2.61 17.42 3.03
C ARG A 130 1.92 18.27 4.09
N VAL A 131 1.04 17.66 4.88
CA VAL A 131 0.30 18.33 5.96
C VAL A 131 0.36 17.49 7.23
N LYS A 132 1.19 17.92 8.19
CA LYS A 132 1.28 17.27 9.51
C LYS A 132 0.00 17.51 10.29
N ARG A 133 -0.63 16.45 10.77
CA ARG A 133 -1.76 16.53 11.70
C ARG A 133 -1.25 16.36 13.11
N ILE A 134 -1.25 17.41 13.90
CA ILE A 134 -0.77 17.36 15.28
C ILE A 134 -1.96 17.21 16.23
N ASP A 135 -1.87 16.26 17.15
CA ASP A 135 -2.81 16.15 18.27
C ASP A 135 -2.59 17.35 19.22
N PRO A 136 -3.60 18.20 19.45
CA PRO A 136 -3.45 19.36 20.32
C PRO A 136 -3.21 18.98 21.79
N SER A 137 -3.62 17.79 22.22
CA SER A 137 -3.46 17.32 23.60
C SER A 137 -2.07 16.75 23.88
N THR A 138 -1.46 16.08 22.90
CA THR A 138 -0.15 15.42 23.08
C THR A 138 1.00 16.11 22.34
N GLY A 139 0.71 17.05 21.44
CA GLY A 139 1.70 17.69 20.56
C GLY A 139 2.35 16.74 19.54
N LYS A 140 1.81 15.52 19.36
CA LYS A 140 2.39 14.49 18.50
C LYS A 140 1.69 14.44 17.16
N GLU A 141 2.44 14.05 16.13
CA GLU A 141 1.86 13.80 14.81
C GLU A 141 0.93 12.58 14.87
N THR A 142 -0.23 12.69 14.22
CA THR A 142 -1.28 11.68 14.18
C THR A 142 -1.38 11.08 12.78
N PRO A 143 -1.59 9.75 12.67
CA PRO A 143 -1.69 9.11 11.38
C PRO A 143 -2.99 9.47 10.67
N VAL A 144 -2.93 9.62 9.34
CA VAL A 144 -4.09 9.76 8.44
C VAL A 144 -4.74 8.43 8.09
N ARG A 145 -4.04 7.31 8.35
CA ARG A 145 -4.59 5.96 8.31
C ARG A 145 -3.82 5.08 9.27
N ARG A 146 -4.55 4.25 10.00
CA ARG A 146 -3.98 3.18 10.81
C ARG A 146 -4.53 1.84 10.35
N MET A 147 -3.67 0.85 10.20
CA MET A 147 -4.08 -0.53 9.98
C MET A 147 -3.57 -1.38 11.14
N TYR A 148 -4.44 -2.19 11.72
CA TYR A 148 -4.08 -3.18 12.72
C TYR A 148 -4.27 -4.57 12.17
N TYR A 149 -3.32 -5.45 12.50
CA TYR A 149 -3.34 -6.83 12.08
C TYR A 149 -3.49 -7.74 13.28
N THR A 150 -4.44 -8.65 13.18
CA THR A 150 -4.64 -9.75 14.12
C THR A 150 -4.30 -11.07 13.42
N TYR A 151 -4.02 -12.08 14.23
CA TYR A 151 -3.65 -13.41 13.75
C TYR A 151 -4.53 -14.44 14.44
N ASP A 152 -4.90 -15.49 13.71
CA ASP A 152 -5.61 -16.63 14.29
C ASP A 152 -4.65 -17.51 15.11
N ALA A 153 -5.19 -18.56 15.73
CA ALA A 153 -4.42 -19.48 16.57
C ALA A 153 -3.34 -20.26 15.78
N GLN A 154 -3.49 -20.35 14.45
CA GLN A 154 -2.58 -21.01 13.53
C GLN A 154 -1.48 -20.05 13.02
N GLY A 155 -1.56 -18.76 13.39
CA GLY A 155 -0.62 -17.73 12.98
C GLY A 155 -0.91 -17.13 11.60
N ASN A 156 -2.08 -17.42 11.01
CA ASN A 156 -2.50 -16.79 9.77
C ASN A 156 -3.00 -15.37 10.04
N GLN A 157 -2.66 -14.45 9.16
CA GLN A 157 -3.09 -13.06 9.26
C GLN A 157 -4.58 -12.94 8.96
N SER A 158 -5.33 -12.39 9.89
CA SER A 158 -6.74 -12.04 9.70
C SER A 158 -6.89 -10.77 8.86
N LYS A 159 -8.12 -10.52 8.39
CA LYS A 159 -8.44 -9.24 7.72
C LYS A 159 -8.07 -8.07 8.64
N PRO A 160 -7.36 -7.04 8.13
CA PRO A 160 -6.95 -5.92 8.96
C PRO A 160 -8.12 -5.07 9.41
N ILE A 161 -7.99 -4.49 10.60
CA ILE A 161 -8.85 -3.40 11.06
C ILE A 161 -8.24 -2.10 10.55
N VAL A 162 -8.98 -1.34 9.75
CA VAL A 162 -8.51 -0.08 9.17
C VAL A 162 -9.25 1.11 9.75
N ILE A 163 -8.51 2.07 10.28
CA ILE A 163 -9.04 3.30 10.88
C ILE A 163 -8.55 4.49 10.07
N VAL A 164 -9.49 5.36 9.68
CA VAL A 164 -9.20 6.62 8.98
C VAL A 164 -9.92 7.76 9.70
N PRO A 165 -9.20 8.78 10.20
CA PRO A 165 -9.79 9.93 10.89
C PRO A 165 -10.31 10.99 9.92
N VAL A 166 -11.07 10.56 8.90
CA VAL A 166 -11.81 11.43 7.98
C VAL A 166 -13.29 11.28 8.27
N LYS A 167 -13.92 12.36 8.73
CA LYS A 167 -15.33 12.37 9.14
C LYS A 167 -16.22 11.86 8.00
N GLY A 168 -17.03 10.83 8.27
CA GLY A 168 -18.04 10.31 7.35
C GLY A 168 -17.51 9.54 6.14
N ARG A 169 -16.24 9.13 6.13
CA ARG A 169 -15.64 8.35 5.02
C ARG A 169 -15.03 7.06 5.54
N THR A 170 -15.26 5.95 4.83
CA THR A 170 -14.61 4.67 5.12
C THR A 170 -13.15 4.68 4.64
N ALA A 171 -12.34 3.77 5.16
CA ALA A 171 -10.95 3.67 4.74
C ALA A 171 -10.80 3.30 3.26
N GLU A 172 -11.66 2.41 2.78
CA GLU A 172 -11.74 1.99 1.38
C GLU A 172 -12.02 3.20 0.48
N ALA A 173 -12.90 4.11 0.91
CA ALA A 173 -13.29 5.29 0.16
C ALA A 173 -12.23 6.41 0.14
N VAL A 174 -11.16 6.30 0.95
CA VAL A 174 -10.09 7.31 1.05
C VAL A 174 -8.75 6.76 0.54
N PHE A 175 -8.43 5.50 0.84
CA PHE A 175 -7.12 4.90 0.54
C PHE A 175 -7.20 3.53 -0.15
N GLY A 176 -8.40 2.98 -0.35
CA GLY A 176 -8.59 1.57 -0.73
C GLY A 176 -8.30 0.59 0.42
N GLY A 177 -8.67 -0.67 0.24
CA GLY A 177 -8.61 -1.71 1.29
C GLY A 177 -7.27 -2.45 1.43
N ARG A 178 -6.21 -2.03 0.73
CA ARG A 178 -4.92 -2.77 0.71
C ARG A 178 -3.84 -2.11 1.60
N SER A 179 -2.99 -2.97 2.19
CA SER A 179 -1.77 -2.59 2.92
C SER A 179 -0.82 -1.80 2.03
N THR A 180 0.03 -0.97 2.66
CA THR A 180 1.12 -0.31 1.93
C THR A 180 2.30 -1.21 1.66
N PHE A 181 2.53 -2.25 2.46
CA PHE A 181 3.53 -3.27 2.17
C PHE A 181 2.90 -4.36 1.27
N PRO A 182 3.62 -4.86 0.25
CA PRO A 182 3.14 -6.04 -0.48
C PRO A 182 2.96 -7.21 0.49
N HIS A 183 1.79 -7.86 0.45
CA HIS A 183 1.47 -9.03 1.27
C HIS A 183 2.53 -10.13 1.12
N ASP A 184 3.05 -10.29 -0.10
CA ASP A 184 4.19 -11.16 -0.40
C ASP A 184 5.41 -10.30 -0.71
N ASN A 185 6.42 -10.29 0.17
CA ASN A 185 7.73 -9.76 -0.18
C ASN A 185 8.31 -10.67 -1.26
N PRO A 186 8.52 -10.20 -2.51
CA PRO A 186 8.90 -11.07 -3.63
C PRO A 186 10.36 -11.56 -3.56
N PHE A 187 11.08 -11.19 -2.49
CA PHE A 187 12.42 -11.66 -2.16
C PHE A 187 12.46 -12.58 -0.93
N LYS A 188 11.35 -12.75 -0.19
CA LYS A 188 11.26 -13.78 0.86
C LYS A 188 10.77 -15.08 0.24
N THR A 189 11.51 -16.16 0.44
CA THR A 189 10.99 -17.51 0.20
C THR A 189 9.87 -17.75 1.20
N GLN A 190 8.66 -18.04 0.73
CA GLN A 190 7.59 -18.51 1.62
C GLN A 190 8.04 -19.87 2.19
N SER A 191 8.25 -19.95 3.51
CA SER A 191 8.44 -21.23 4.17
C SER A 191 7.08 -21.93 4.21
N VAL A 192 6.81 -22.78 3.22
CA VAL A 192 5.65 -23.68 3.29
C VAL A 192 5.88 -24.61 4.47
N ASN A 193 4.98 -24.61 5.45
CA ASN A 193 5.03 -25.60 6.52
C ASN A 193 4.95 -26.99 5.88
N PRO A 194 5.98 -27.85 5.98
CA PRO A 194 5.97 -29.16 5.33
C PRO A 194 4.89 -30.10 5.88
N ARG A 195 4.22 -29.72 6.98
CA ARG A 195 3.10 -30.45 7.57
C ARG A 195 1.72 -29.86 7.23
N ALA A 196 1.64 -28.79 6.44
CA ALA A 196 0.36 -28.24 6.02
C ALA A 196 -0.31 -29.18 5.01
N LYS A 197 -1.48 -29.73 5.35
CA LYS A 197 -2.32 -30.47 4.40
C LYS A 197 -3.04 -29.47 3.48
N PRO A 198 -3.24 -29.80 2.18
CA PRO A 198 -4.08 -28.98 1.30
C PRO A 198 -5.47 -28.82 1.89
N VAL A 199 -6.05 -27.62 1.78
CA VAL A 199 -7.44 -27.39 2.15
C VAL A 199 -8.30 -27.58 0.91
N GLY A 200 -9.08 -28.67 0.87
CA GLY A 200 -10.01 -29.01 -0.20
C GLY A 200 -9.52 -30.12 -1.12
N GLU A 201 -9.97 -31.34 -0.84
CA GLU A 201 -10.27 -32.34 -1.87
C GLU A 201 -11.71 -32.12 -2.36
#